data_AF-A0A1Y3E901-F1
#
_entry.id   AF-A0A1Y3E901-F1
#
_cell.length_a   1.000
_cell.length_b   1.000
_cell.length_c   1.000
_cell.angle_alpha   90.00
_cell.angle_beta   90.00
_cell.angle_gamma   90.00
#
_symmetry.space_group_name_H-M   'P 1'
#
loop_
_entity.id
_entity.type
_entity.pdbx_description
1 polymer ?
#
loop_
_entity_poly.entity_id
_entity_poly.type
_entity_poly.pdbx_seq_one_letter_code
_entity_poly.pdbx_strand_id
1 'polypeptide(L)'
;MSSDSTNVEHDYDCLLKWMTSLQANVPHIELNELTSGRAFIDALRVIDSNYFNDAWMEVFKGANYEEREWRLRANVLRKILKSVLKYNEEICNNVISKNILPNVMVIARDGSKEEIIKFIRIVVAAAVNGPGRDGMIKNIFDLEKSVQHTLMLTIQGVLVYHIVIIVSVDFYSFFFYCQVGIRR
;
A
#
# COMPACT_ATOMS: atom_id res chain seq x y z
N MET A 1 4.39 23.65 15.74
CA MET A 1 5.06 22.37 15.41
C MET A 1 4.19 21.16 15.79
N SER A 2 2.86 21.20 15.60
CA SER A 2 1.93 20.15 16.09
C SER A 2 0.97 19.62 15.00
N SER A 3 0.70 20.40 13.94
CA SER A 3 -0.19 20.00 12.85
C SER A 3 0.39 18.91 11.95
N ASP A 4 1.70 18.94 11.69
CA ASP A 4 2.36 18.01 10.75
C ASP A 4 2.50 16.60 11.33
N SER A 5 2.86 16.48 12.62
CA SER A 5 2.95 15.19 13.32
C SER A 5 1.59 14.52 13.50
N THR A 6 0.54 15.31 13.71
CA THR A 6 -0.84 14.79 13.84
C THR A 6 -1.33 14.20 12.52
N ASN A 7 -0.90 14.75 11.39
CA ASN A 7 -1.25 14.25 10.07
C ASN A 7 -0.53 12.92 9.74
N VAL A 8 0.76 12.80 10.09
CA VAL A 8 1.53 11.56 9.92
C VAL A 8 0.92 10.40 10.69
N GLU A 9 0.55 10.61 11.96
CA GLU A 9 -0.09 9.56 12.77
C GLU A 9 -1.44 9.14 12.19
N HIS A 10 -2.27 10.10 11.81
CA HIS A 10 -3.57 9.83 11.20
C HIS A 10 -3.46 9.05 9.89
N ASP A 11 -2.56 9.48 9.00
CA ASP A 11 -2.30 8.81 7.72
C ASP A 11 -1.77 7.40 7.93
N TYR A 12 -0.84 7.24 8.89
CA TYR A 12 -0.30 5.93 9.25
C TYR A 12 -1.41 4.97 9.69
N ASP A 13 -2.24 5.39 10.64
CA ASP A 13 -3.33 4.55 11.18
C ASP A 13 -4.34 4.16 10.08
N CYS A 14 -4.73 5.11 9.24
CA CYS A 14 -5.67 4.85 8.15
C CYS A 14 -5.10 3.88 7.12
N LEU A 15 -3.85 4.08 6.70
CA LEU A 15 -3.19 3.21 5.73
C LEU A 15 -2.88 1.83 6.32
N LEU A 16 -2.59 1.74 7.62
CA LEU A 16 -2.38 0.47 8.30
C LEU A 16 -3.68 -0.32 8.44
N LYS A 17 -4.81 0.34 8.72
CA LYS A 17 -6.14 -0.28 8.70
C LYS A 17 -6.45 -0.88 7.33
N TRP A 18 -6.14 -0.15 6.24
CA TRP A 18 -6.30 -0.68 4.89
C TRP A 18 -5.39 -1.89 4.61
N MET A 19 -4.10 -1.81 4.95
CA MET A 19 -3.20 -2.97 4.83
C MET A 19 -3.72 -4.19 5.60
N THR A 20 -4.28 -3.97 6.80
CA THR A 20 -4.85 -5.01 7.64
C THR A 20 -6.10 -5.63 7.00
N SER A 21 -6.93 -4.85 6.30
CA SER A 21 -8.14 -5.38 5.62
C SER A 21 -7.83 -6.35 4.47
N LEU A 22 -6.60 -6.36 3.96
CA LEU A 22 -6.13 -7.33 2.98
C LEU A 22 -5.82 -8.70 3.63
N GLN A 23 -5.65 -8.76 4.95
CA GLN A 23 -5.22 -9.95 5.68
C GLN A 23 -6.39 -10.53 6.48
N ALA A 24 -7.14 -11.46 5.88
CA ALA A 24 -8.43 -11.97 6.37
C ALA A 24 -8.46 -12.55 7.80
N ASN A 25 -7.30 -12.82 8.43
CA ASN A 25 -7.20 -13.44 9.76
C ASN A 25 -6.28 -12.69 10.73
N VAL A 26 -5.92 -11.43 10.44
CA VAL A 26 -5.00 -10.65 11.28
C VAL A 26 -5.75 -9.48 11.91
N PRO A 27 -5.87 -9.42 13.26
CA PRO A 27 -6.60 -8.34 13.92
C PRO A 27 -5.88 -6.99 13.85
N HIS A 28 -4.56 -7.00 13.76
CA HIS A 28 -3.71 -5.82 13.60
C HIS A 28 -2.36 -6.25 13.03
N ILE A 29 -1.79 -5.43 12.14
CA ILE A 29 -0.42 -5.61 11.66
C ILE A 29 0.54 -4.96 12.66
N GLU A 30 1.49 -5.74 13.16
CA GLU A 30 2.52 -5.27 14.08
C GLU A 30 3.64 -4.52 13.35
N LEU A 31 4.31 -3.58 14.05
CA LEU A 31 5.45 -2.85 13.47
C LEU A 31 6.57 -3.80 13.02
N ASN A 32 6.74 -4.93 13.72
CA ASN A 32 7.72 -5.95 13.35
C ASN A 32 7.42 -6.59 11.98
N GLU A 33 6.15 -6.72 11.60
CA GLU A 33 5.74 -7.29 10.32
C GLU A 33 5.96 -6.31 9.15
N LEU A 34 5.81 -5.01 9.41
CA LEU A 34 6.16 -3.95 8.47
C LEU A 34 7.67 -3.85 8.28
N THR A 35 8.43 -3.81 9.38
CA THR A 35 9.89 -3.66 9.33
C THR A 35 10.61 -4.90 8.79
N SER A 36 10.07 -6.10 8.98
CA SER A 36 10.58 -7.34 8.38
C SER A 36 10.17 -7.51 6.90
N GLY A 37 9.15 -6.80 6.46
CA GLY A 37 8.62 -6.87 5.09
C GLY A 37 7.51 -7.92 4.88
N ARG A 38 7.17 -8.71 5.90
CA ARG A 38 6.14 -9.77 5.83
C ARG A 38 4.78 -9.21 5.42
N ALA A 39 4.33 -8.14 6.09
CA ALA A 39 3.03 -7.52 5.80
C ALA A 39 2.92 -7.01 4.35
N PHE A 40 4.02 -6.49 3.79
CA PHE A 40 4.05 -6.05 2.39
C PHE A 40 4.03 -7.22 1.41
N ILE A 41 4.73 -8.31 1.71
CA ILE A 41 4.67 -9.53 0.89
C ILE A 41 3.24 -10.05 0.84
N ASP A 42 2.61 -10.22 1.99
CA ASP A 42 1.26 -10.78 2.08
C ASP A 42 0.25 -9.90 1.34
N ALA A 43 0.32 -8.58 1.51
CA ALA A 43 -0.52 -7.63 0.77
C ALA A 43 -0.33 -7.73 -0.75
N LEU A 44 0.91 -7.80 -1.25
CA LEU A 44 1.17 -7.90 -2.69
C LEU A 44 0.63 -9.21 -3.29
N ARG A 45 0.73 -10.32 -2.56
CA ARG A 45 0.16 -11.61 -2.98
C ARG A 45 -1.36 -11.59 -3.04
N VAL A 46 -2.02 -10.81 -2.18
CA VAL A 46 -3.47 -10.57 -2.24
C VAL A 46 -3.84 -9.67 -3.42
N ILE A 47 -3.00 -8.66 -3.72
CA ILE A 47 -3.20 -7.73 -4.84
C ILE A 47 -3.17 -8.43 -6.20
N ASP A 48 -2.15 -9.25 -6.43
CA ASP A 48 -2.04 -10.03 -7.66
C ASP A 48 -1.22 -11.29 -7.40
N SER A 49 -1.90 -12.38 -7.09
CA SER A 49 -1.28 -13.69 -6.87
C SER A 49 -0.69 -14.32 -8.14
N ASN A 50 -1.05 -13.83 -9.34
CA ASN A 50 -0.46 -14.32 -10.58
C ASN A 50 0.94 -13.74 -10.77
N TYR A 51 1.12 -12.45 -10.47
CA TYR A 51 2.43 -11.80 -10.54
C TYR A 51 3.29 -12.10 -9.30
N PHE A 52 2.74 -11.86 -8.11
CA PHE A 52 3.39 -12.11 -6.82
C PHE A 52 3.13 -13.55 -6.37
N ASN A 53 3.60 -14.50 -7.18
CA ASN A 53 3.40 -15.93 -6.99
C ASN A 53 4.55 -16.59 -6.20
N ASP A 54 4.53 -17.92 -6.07
CA ASP A 54 5.59 -18.67 -5.39
C ASP A 54 6.95 -18.57 -6.09
N ALA A 55 6.99 -18.37 -7.41
CA ALA A 55 8.25 -18.14 -8.12
C ALA A 55 8.83 -16.75 -7.80
N TRP A 56 8.00 -15.73 -7.56
CA TRP A 56 8.48 -14.44 -7.05
C TRP A 56 9.08 -14.57 -5.64
N MET A 57 8.55 -15.46 -4.80
CA MET A 57 9.09 -15.70 -3.45
C MET A 57 10.55 -16.19 -3.46
N GLU A 58 11.00 -16.77 -4.57
CA GLU A 58 12.39 -17.17 -4.81
C GLU A 58 13.39 -16.01 -4.69
N VAL A 59 12.96 -14.78 -4.98
CA VAL A 59 13.75 -13.55 -4.80
C VAL A 59 14.26 -13.42 -3.37
N PHE A 60 13.54 -14.00 -2.41
CA PHE A 60 13.85 -13.97 -1.00
C PHE A 60 14.48 -15.27 -0.48
N LYS A 61 14.86 -16.23 -1.33
CA LYS A 61 15.63 -17.39 -0.89
C LYS A 61 16.92 -16.93 -0.20
N GLY A 62 17.13 -17.41 1.03
CA GLY A 62 18.24 -17.00 1.90
C GLY A 62 18.00 -15.71 2.70
N ALA A 63 16.82 -15.08 2.58
CA ALA A 63 16.41 -14.04 3.52
C ALA A 63 15.94 -14.69 4.83
N ASN A 64 16.48 -14.23 5.96
CA ASN A 64 16.00 -14.62 7.27
C ASN A 64 15.02 -13.56 7.81
N TYR A 65 13.73 -13.88 7.77
CA TYR A 65 12.65 -12.95 8.13
C TYR A 65 12.49 -12.76 9.65
N GLU A 66 13.12 -13.62 10.45
CA GLU A 66 13.04 -13.59 11.92
C GLU A 66 14.25 -12.89 12.55
N GLU A 67 15.27 -12.55 11.77
CA GLU A 67 16.45 -11.89 12.31
C GLU A 67 16.16 -10.46 12.77
N ARG A 68 16.70 -10.13 13.94
CA ARG A 68 16.66 -8.78 14.51
C ARG A 68 17.66 -7.83 13.84
N GLU A 69 18.53 -8.32 12.95
CA GLU A 69 19.49 -7.49 12.24
C GLU A 69 18.78 -6.64 11.18
N TRP A 70 18.65 -5.35 11.47
CA TRP A 70 17.95 -4.37 10.62
C TRP A 70 18.53 -4.29 9.20
N ARG A 71 19.81 -4.62 8.98
CA ARG A 71 20.40 -4.65 7.63
C ARG A 71 19.81 -5.73 6.74
N LEU A 72 19.49 -6.90 7.29
CA LEU A 72 18.86 -7.98 6.54
C LEU A 72 17.40 -7.64 6.23
N ARG A 73 16.69 -7.07 7.20
CA ARG A 73 15.34 -6.50 6.99
C ARG A 73 15.34 -5.46 5.88
N ALA A 74 16.30 -4.53 5.89
CA ALA A 74 16.43 -3.53 4.84
C ALA A 74 16.71 -4.15 3.46
N ASN A 75 17.47 -5.26 3.39
CA ASN A 75 17.68 -5.99 2.15
C ASN A 75 16.38 -6.62 1.62
N VAL A 76 15.56 -7.18 2.50
CA VAL A 76 14.23 -7.71 2.14
C VAL A 76 13.32 -6.58 1.63
N LEU A 77 13.20 -5.49 2.39
CA LEU A 77 12.40 -4.32 1.97
C LEU A 77 12.86 -3.74 0.63
N ARG A 78 14.16 -3.73 0.35
CA ARG A 78 14.69 -3.27 -0.95
C ARG A 78 14.28 -4.20 -2.09
N LYS A 79 14.24 -5.52 -1.87
CA LYS A 79 13.78 -6.50 -2.86
C LYS A 79 12.27 -6.36 -3.13
N ILE A 80 11.47 -6.16 -2.07
CA ILE A 80 10.03 -5.89 -2.20
C ILE A 80 9.80 -4.59 -2.97
N LEU A 81 10.45 -3.50 -2.58
CA LEU A 81 10.30 -2.18 -3.22
C LEU A 81 10.63 -2.26 -4.73
N LYS A 82 11.73 -2.93 -5.09
CA LYS A 82 12.07 -3.14 -6.51
C LYS A 82 10.99 -3.91 -7.26
N SER A 83 10.43 -4.95 -6.65
CA SER A 83 9.40 -5.80 -7.27
C SER A 83 8.10 -5.03 -7.50
N VAL A 84 7.62 -4.28 -6.50
CA VAL A 84 6.38 -3.51 -6.63
C VAL A 84 6.54 -2.30 -7.56
N LEU A 85 7.71 -1.67 -7.63
CA LEU A 85 7.98 -0.62 -8.62
C LEU A 85 7.94 -1.17 -10.04
N LYS A 86 8.58 -2.33 -10.27
CA LYS A 86 8.55 -3.03 -11.56
C LYS A 86 7.13 -3.42 -11.97
N TYR A 87 6.35 -3.94 -11.02
CA TYR A 87 4.93 -4.25 -11.24
C TYR A 87 4.11 -3.01 -11.62
N ASN A 88 4.26 -1.91 -10.89
CA ASN A 88 3.58 -0.66 -11.22
C ASN A 88 3.93 -0.17 -12.64
N GLU A 89 5.21 -0.24 -13.02
CA GLU A 89 5.66 0.19 -14.34
C GLU A 89 5.14 -0.74 -15.45
N GLU A 90 5.35 -2.05 -15.34
CA GLU A 90 5.11 -3.00 -16.43
C GLU A 90 3.67 -3.50 -16.53
N ILE A 91 2.97 -3.63 -15.39
CA ILE A 91 1.62 -4.21 -15.34
C ILE A 91 0.57 -3.11 -15.20
N CYS A 92 0.80 -2.15 -14.30
CA CYS A 92 -0.14 -1.06 -14.06
C CYS A 92 0.02 0.12 -15.05
N ASN A 93 1.09 0.14 -15.87
CA ASN A 93 1.47 1.28 -16.71
C ASN A 93 1.56 2.61 -15.92
N ASN A 94 2.05 2.54 -14.68
CA ASN A 94 2.17 3.68 -13.77
C ASN A 94 3.61 3.82 -13.26
N VAL A 95 4.32 4.86 -13.70
CA VAL A 95 5.70 5.12 -13.29
C VAL A 95 5.73 5.96 -12.02
N ILE A 96 6.14 5.34 -10.91
CA ILE A 96 6.28 6.00 -9.62
C ILE A 96 7.50 6.92 -9.62
N SER A 97 7.31 8.19 -9.27
CA SER A 97 8.39 9.17 -9.20
C SER A 97 9.44 8.80 -8.14
N LYS A 98 10.72 9.00 -8.46
CA LYS A 98 11.84 8.75 -7.53
C LYS A 98 11.77 9.60 -6.26
N ASN A 99 11.10 10.75 -6.31
CA ASN A 99 11.03 11.70 -5.20
C ASN A 99 10.14 11.21 -4.05
N ILE A 100 9.28 10.22 -4.30
CA ILE A 100 8.34 9.68 -3.31
C ILE A 100 8.72 8.28 -2.82
N LEU A 101 9.93 7.81 -3.16
CA LEU A 101 10.40 6.48 -2.77
C LEU A 101 10.75 6.44 -1.27
N PRO A 102 10.38 5.35 -0.57
CA PRO A 102 10.69 5.19 0.84
C PRO A 102 12.17 4.85 1.07
N ASN A 103 12.73 5.37 2.16
CA ASN A 103 14.03 4.97 2.69
C ASN A 103 13.90 3.69 3.52
N VAL A 104 14.07 2.55 2.87
CA VAL A 104 13.97 1.21 3.48
C VAL A 104 14.96 0.95 4.62
N MET A 105 16.07 1.69 4.69
CA MET A 105 17.02 1.57 5.80
C MET A 105 16.45 2.16 7.08
N VAL A 106 15.77 3.30 6.98
CA VAL A 106 15.11 3.97 8.11
C VAL A 106 13.90 3.18 8.57
N ILE A 107 13.13 2.59 7.65
CA ILE A 107 12.06 1.65 8.01
C ILE A 107 12.62 0.49 8.84
N ALA A 108 13.63 -0.21 8.32
CA ALA A 108 14.14 -1.41 8.97
C ALA A 108 14.79 -1.15 10.33
N ARG A 109 15.47 0.00 10.49
CA ARG A 109 16.21 0.33 11.71
C ARG A 109 15.35 1.02 12.76
N ASP A 110 14.57 2.01 12.32
CA ASP A 110 13.91 2.95 13.22
C ASP A 110 12.38 2.79 13.20
N GLY A 111 11.81 2.04 12.25
CA GLY A 111 10.37 1.89 12.11
C GLY A 111 9.65 3.20 11.77
N SER A 112 10.32 4.12 11.05
CA SER A 112 9.74 5.44 10.72
C SER A 112 8.39 5.30 10.01
N LYS A 113 7.38 5.91 10.62
CA LYS A 113 6.01 5.95 10.08
C LYS A 113 5.96 6.71 8.77
N GLU A 114 6.71 7.81 8.60
CA GLU A 114 6.71 8.56 7.34
C GLU A 114 7.20 7.69 6.17
N GLU A 115 8.27 6.91 6.39
CA GLU A 115 8.82 6.05 5.36
C GLU A 115 7.93 4.82 5.10
N ILE A 116 7.29 4.27 6.15
CA ILE A 116 6.29 3.21 5.99
C ILE A 116 5.09 3.70 5.19
N ILE A 117 4.57 4.90 5.47
CA ILE A 117 3.48 5.52 4.71
C ILE A 117 3.86 5.57 3.23
N LYS A 118 5.03 6.10 2.88
CA LYS A 118 5.51 6.15 1.49
C LYS A 118 5.52 4.77 0.84
N PHE A 119 5.94 3.73 1.57
CA PHE A 119 5.90 2.37 1.07
C PHE A 119 4.46 1.89 0.82
N ILE A 120 3.55 2.04 1.80
CA ILE A 120 2.15 1.65 1.66
C ILE A 120 1.50 2.38 0.48
N ARG A 121 1.79 3.66 0.27
CA ARG A 121 1.26 4.43 -0.87
C ARG A 121 1.63 3.82 -2.23
N ILE A 122 2.82 3.23 -2.37
CA ILE A 122 3.24 2.51 -3.58
C ILE A 122 2.46 1.18 -3.74
N VAL A 123 2.18 0.50 -2.63
CA VAL A 123 1.35 -0.72 -2.61
C VAL A 123 -0.11 -0.40 -2.96
N VAL A 124 -0.66 0.71 -2.47
CA VAL A 124 -1.99 1.23 -2.86
C VAL A 124 -2.04 1.47 -4.37
N ALA A 125 -1.00 2.11 -4.93
CA ALA A 125 -0.92 2.34 -6.38
C ALA A 125 -0.94 1.02 -7.18
N ALA A 126 -0.25 -0.02 -6.70
CA ALA A 126 -0.32 -1.35 -7.30
C ALA A 126 -1.74 -1.95 -7.22
N ALA A 127 -2.42 -1.79 -6.08
CA ALA A 127 -3.76 -2.32 -5.85
C ALA A 127 -4.82 -1.70 -6.76
N VAL A 128 -4.80 -0.37 -6.93
CA VAL A 128 -5.86 0.36 -7.65
C VAL A 128 -5.61 0.50 -9.15
N ASN A 129 -4.39 0.23 -9.63
CA ASN A 129 -4.06 0.26 -11.06
C ASN A 129 -3.81 -1.13 -11.64
N GLY A 130 -3.72 -2.17 -10.80
CA GLY A 130 -3.49 -3.54 -11.24
C GLY A 130 -4.70 -4.21 -11.91
N PRO A 131 -4.57 -5.45 -12.41
CA PRO A 131 -5.64 -6.18 -13.07
C PRO A 131 -6.85 -6.44 -12.15
N GLY A 132 -6.62 -6.60 -10.84
CA GLY A 132 -7.65 -6.81 -9.81
C GLY A 132 -8.27 -5.55 -9.23
N ARG A 133 -8.04 -4.37 -9.83
CA ARG A 133 -8.39 -3.06 -9.24
C ARG A 133 -9.85 -2.91 -8.83
N ASP A 134 -10.81 -3.46 -9.58
CA ASP A 134 -12.23 -3.25 -9.29
C ASP A 134 -12.63 -3.90 -7.96
N GLY A 135 -12.06 -5.08 -7.65
CA GLY A 135 -12.23 -5.74 -6.36
C GLY A 135 -11.54 -4.97 -5.22
N MET A 136 -10.35 -4.41 -5.49
CA MET A 136 -9.61 -3.59 -4.52
C MET A 136 -10.35 -2.29 -4.19
N ILE A 137 -10.86 -1.59 -5.20
CA ILE A 137 -11.65 -0.37 -5.03
C ILE A 137 -12.92 -0.67 -4.23
N LYS A 138 -13.60 -1.79 -4.51
CA LYS A 138 -14.75 -2.23 -3.73
C LYS A 138 -14.41 -2.48 -2.26
N ASN A 139 -13.30 -3.18 -1.98
CA ASN A 139 -12.83 -3.40 -0.60
C ASN A 139 -12.61 -2.07 0.14
N ILE A 140 -12.03 -1.06 -0.54
CA ILE A 140 -11.84 0.28 0.04
C ILE A 140 -13.17 0.91 0.46
N PHE A 141 -14.24 0.75 -0.34
CA PHE A 141 -15.56 1.29 0.00
C PHE A 141 -16.21 0.66 1.22
N ASP A 142 -15.81 -0.55 1.61
CA ASP A 142 -16.32 -1.22 2.80
C ASP A 142 -15.60 -0.76 4.10
N LEU A 143 -14.56 0.09 3.98
CA LEU A 143 -13.80 0.62 5.13
C LEU A 143 -14.42 1.89 5.73
N GLU A 144 -13.92 2.32 6.89
CA GLU A 144 -14.33 3.57 7.54
C GLU A 144 -14.06 4.81 6.65
N LYS A 145 -14.90 5.85 6.77
CA LYS A 145 -14.78 7.07 5.94
C LYS A 145 -13.43 7.77 6.03
N SER A 146 -12.79 7.77 7.20
CA SER A 146 -11.44 8.33 7.38
C SER A 146 -10.43 7.58 6.51
N VAL A 147 -10.47 6.25 6.54
CA VAL A 147 -9.61 5.38 5.73
C VAL A 147 -9.85 5.61 4.24
N GLN A 148 -11.11 5.66 3.82
CA GLN A 148 -11.48 5.97 2.43
C GLN A 148 -10.90 7.32 1.98
N HIS A 149 -11.03 8.36 2.82
CA HIS A 149 -10.55 9.69 2.50
C HIS A 149 -9.02 9.75 2.38
N THR A 150 -8.29 9.16 3.34
CA THR A 150 -6.82 9.08 3.28
C THR A 150 -6.33 8.30 2.05
N LEU A 151 -7.02 7.22 1.69
CA LEU A 151 -6.70 6.45 0.48
C LEU A 151 -6.97 7.27 -0.79
N MET A 152 -8.06 8.03 -0.84
CA MET A 152 -8.35 8.94 -1.96
C MET A 152 -7.22 9.96 -2.15
N LEU A 153 -6.79 10.63 -1.07
CA LEU A 153 -5.67 11.58 -1.10
C LEU A 153 -4.36 10.91 -1.54
N THR A 154 -4.12 9.68 -1.06
CA THR A 154 -2.96 8.87 -1.46
C THR A 154 -2.98 8.57 -2.96
N ILE A 155 -4.11 8.11 -3.49
CA ILE A 155 -4.28 7.78 -4.91
C ILE A 155 -4.07 9.04 -5.76
N GLN A 156 -4.64 10.18 -5.35
CA GLN A 156 -4.42 11.46 -6.03
C GLN A 156 -2.96 11.91 -6.03
N GLY A 157 -2.23 11.67 -4.93
CA GLY A 157 -0.82 12.06 -4.79
C GLY A 157 0.20 11.17 -5.52
N VAL A 158 -0.18 9.94 -5.90
CA VAL A 158 0.73 8.97 -6.53
C VAL A 158 0.50 8.86 -8.05
N LEU A 159 -0.65 9.29 -8.57
CA LEU A 159 -0.99 9.20 -9.99
C LEU A 159 -0.41 10.38 -10.79
N VAL A 160 0.49 10.06 -11.73
CA VAL A 160 0.99 11.01 -12.73
C VAL A 160 0.42 10.57 -14.09
N TYR A 161 -0.69 11.24 -14.46
CA TYR A 161 -1.44 11.16 -15.72
C TYR A 161 -2.45 9.98 -15.92
N HIS A 162 -3.61 10.38 -16.47
CA HIS A 162 -4.71 9.62 -17.08
C HIS A 162 -5.70 8.75 -16.28
N ILE A 163 -5.42 8.29 -15.05
CA ILE A 163 -6.42 7.49 -14.26
C ILE A 163 -7.21 8.35 -13.25
N VAL A 164 -6.93 9.66 -13.17
CA VAL A 164 -7.67 10.58 -12.28
C VAL A 164 -9.17 10.63 -12.61
N ILE A 165 -9.56 10.44 -13.89
CA ILE A 165 -10.95 10.60 -14.31
C ILE A 165 -11.80 9.37 -13.94
N ILE A 166 -11.32 8.14 -14.14
CA ILE A 166 -12.14 6.96 -13.83
C ILE A 166 -12.26 6.80 -12.32
N VAL A 167 -11.14 6.82 -11.58
CA VAL A 167 -11.19 6.63 -10.13
C VAL A 167 -11.82 7.83 -9.42
N SER A 168 -11.64 9.09 -9.87
CA SER A 168 -12.44 10.19 -9.29
C SER A 168 -13.90 10.12 -9.70
N VAL A 169 -14.27 9.79 -10.95
CA VAL A 169 -15.70 9.75 -11.30
C VAL A 169 -16.39 8.58 -10.59
N ASP A 170 -15.72 7.44 -10.40
CA ASP A 170 -16.25 6.31 -9.65
C ASP A 170 -16.21 6.52 -8.13
N PHE A 171 -15.12 7.07 -7.56
CA PHE A 171 -15.12 7.45 -6.13
C PHE A 171 -16.11 8.56 -5.85
N TYR A 172 -16.13 9.66 -6.61
CA TYR A 172 -17.07 10.76 -6.35
C TYR A 172 -18.50 10.38 -6.71
N SER A 173 -18.78 9.72 -7.85
CA SER A 173 -20.16 9.33 -8.17
C SER A 173 -20.64 8.25 -7.21
N PHE A 174 -19.86 7.22 -6.87
CA PHE A 174 -20.30 6.17 -5.95
C PHE A 174 -20.37 6.66 -4.49
N PHE A 175 -19.44 7.51 -4.04
CA PHE A 175 -19.53 8.18 -2.73
C PHE A 175 -20.76 9.10 -2.65
N PHE A 176 -21.09 9.84 -3.73
CA PHE A 176 -22.33 10.62 -3.80
C PHE A 176 -23.56 9.72 -3.82
N TYR A 177 -23.55 8.61 -4.56
CA TYR A 177 -24.66 7.63 -4.58
C TYR A 177 -24.87 6.95 -3.21
N CYS A 178 -23.80 6.62 -2.48
CA CYS A 178 -23.88 6.04 -1.14
C CYS A 178 -24.27 7.07 -0.06
N GLN A 179 -23.90 8.35 -0.19
CA GLN A 179 -24.35 9.39 0.74
C GLN A 179 -25.80 9.85 0.50
N VAL A 180 -26.28 9.79 -0.75
CA VAL A 180 -27.62 10.27 -1.14
C VAL A 180 -28.68 9.16 -1.10
N GLY A 181 -28.30 7.91 -0.84
CA GLY A 181 -29.26 6.84 -0.53
C GLY A 181 -30.20 6.49 -1.70
N ILE A 182 -29.72 6.59 -2.94
CA ILE A 182 -30.52 6.13 -4.09
C ILE A 182 -30.26 4.63 -4.26
N ARG A 183 -31.05 3.81 -3.56
CA ARG A 183 -31.27 2.41 -3.92
C ARG A 183 -31.98 2.37 -5.29
N ARG A 184 -31.43 1.64 -6.24
CA ARG A 184 -32.24 0.91 -7.22
C ARG A 184 -32.10 -0.57 -6.91
#